data_AF-A0A5C3KPG2-F1
#
_entry.id   AF-A0A5C3KPG2-F1
#
_cell.length_a   1.000
_cell.length_b   1.000
_cell.length_c   1.000
_cell.angle_alpha   90.00
_cell.angle_beta   90.00
_cell.angle_gamma   90.00
#
_symmetry.space_group_name_H-M   'P 1'
#
loop_
_entity.id
_entity.type
_entity.pdbx_description
1 polymer ?
#
loop_
_entity_poly.entity_id
_entity_poly.type
_entity_poly.pdbx_seq_one_letter_code
_entity_poly.pdbx_strand_id
1 'polypeptide(L)'
;MKATLRFCSQFRKPSIHFIGKRQIPSTRDIPHPHPAAPPEYQRVFTAQDASTQSTPSTPVSKEGTTAAAYVHFWEAPSHIWRPRVSQLSDKEMDSIMSGGATW
;
A
#
# COMPACT_ATOMS: atom_id res chain seq x y z
N MET A 1 -35.81 -31.77 7.51
CA MET A 1 -34.95 -31.11 6.50
C MET A 1 -33.56 -31.73 6.58
N LYS A 2 -33.06 -32.38 5.53
CA LYS A 2 -31.71 -32.98 5.51
C LYS A 2 -30.74 -31.96 4.90
N ALA A 3 -29.73 -31.54 5.65
CA ALA A 3 -28.70 -30.63 5.16
C ALA A 3 -27.70 -31.38 4.26
N THR A 4 -27.53 -30.91 3.03
CA THR A 4 -26.63 -31.50 2.03
C THR A 4 -25.27 -30.79 2.08
N LEU A 5 -24.31 -31.35 2.81
CA LEU A 5 -22.91 -30.88 2.83
C LEU A 5 -22.10 -31.64 1.77
N ARG A 6 -22.14 -31.22 0.51
CA ARG A 6 -21.17 -31.66 -0.52
C ARG A 6 -20.93 -30.58 -1.56
N PHE A 7 -20.12 -29.58 -1.24
CA PHE A 7 -19.65 -28.57 -2.21
C PHE A 7 -18.13 -28.42 -2.31
N CYS A 8 -17.34 -29.14 -1.49
CA CYS A 8 -15.88 -28.95 -1.49
C CYS A 8 -15.12 -29.79 -2.54
N SER A 9 -15.77 -30.75 -3.21
CA SER A 9 -15.11 -31.57 -4.25
C SER A 9 -15.17 -30.95 -5.66
N GLN A 10 -15.90 -29.84 -5.83
CA GLN A 10 -16.11 -29.18 -7.13
C GLN A 10 -15.07 -28.08 -7.43
N PHE A 11 -14.15 -27.82 -6.50
CA PHE A 11 -13.09 -26.83 -6.72
C PHE A 11 -11.88 -27.52 -7.35
N ARG A 12 -11.47 -27.01 -8.52
CA ARG A 12 -10.27 -27.46 -9.24
C ARG A 12 -9.09 -27.42 -8.28
N LYS A 13 -8.31 -28.50 -8.24
CA LYS A 13 -7.03 -28.51 -7.52
C LYS A 13 -6.15 -27.40 -8.10
N PRO A 14 -5.58 -26.50 -7.28
CA PRO A 14 -4.66 -25.49 -7.79
C PRO A 14 -3.46 -26.19 -8.42
N SER A 15 -3.06 -25.75 -9.62
CA SER A 15 -1.90 -26.30 -10.35
C SER A 15 -0.57 -25.96 -9.68
N ILE A 16 -0.56 -24.97 -8.78
CA ILE A 16 0.64 -24.54 -8.06
C ILE A 16 0.83 -25.47 -6.86
N HIS A 17 1.89 -26.28 -6.93
CA HIS A 17 2.34 -27.13 -5.84
C HIS A 17 3.62 -26.51 -5.27
N PHE A 18 3.57 -26.06 -4.02
CA PHE A 18 4.79 -25.63 -3.34
C PHE A 18 5.57 -26.87 -2.93
N ILE A 19 6.80 -27.00 -3.42
CA ILE A 19 7.70 -28.08 -3.01
C ILE A 19 8.16 -27.76 -1.58
N GLY A 20 7.74 -28.57 -0.61
CA GLY A 20 8.15 -28.46 0.80
C GLY A 20 7.30 -27.53 1.69
N LYS A 21 7.69 -27.43 2.97
CA LYS A 21 7.06 -26.50 3.93
C LYS A 21 7.53 -25.08 3.62
N ARG A 22 6.59 -24.15 3.38
CA ARG A 22 6.92 -22.73 3.17
C ARG A 22 7.57 -22.17 4.44
N GLN A 23 8.89 -22.04 4.45
CA GLN A 23 9.62 -21.30 5.47
C GLN A 23 9.74 -19.85 4.98
N ILE A 24 8.97 -18.97 5.61
CA ILE A 24 9.18 -17.54 5.45
C ILE A 24 10.38 -17.21 6.35
N PRO A 25 11.48 -16.66 5.81
CA PRO A 25 12.59 -16.24 6.65
C PRO A 25 12.08 -15.24 7.69
N SER A 26 12.33 -15.53 8.97
CA SER A 26 11.94 -14.65 10.09
C SER A 26 12.81 -13.41 10.19
N THR A 27 13.97 -13.43 9.54
CA THR A 27 14.90 -12.32 9.47
C THR A 27 14.41 -11.28 8.48
N ARG A 28 14.44 -10.02 8.89
CA ARG A 28 14.20 -8.89 7.98
C ARG A 28 15.25 -8.88 6.89
N ASP A 29 14.82 -8.61 5.66
CA ASP A 29 15.72 -8.43 4.53
C ASP A 29 16.57 -7.17 4.73
N ILE A 30 17.84 -7.23 4.36
CA ILE A 30 18.77 -6.10 4.51
C ILE A 30 18.61 -5.21 3.28
N PRO A 31 18.36 -3.90 3.43
CA PRO A 31 18.28 -3.01 2.28
C PRO A 31 19.64 -2.94 1.58
N HIS A 32 19.68 -3.30 0.29
CA HIS A 32 20.89 -3.26 -0.52
C HIS A 32 20.80 -2.16 -1.59
N PRO A 33 21.87 -1.36 -1.79
CA PRO A 33 21.90 -0.39 -2.87
C PRO A 33 21.84 -1.12 -4.22
N HIS A 34 21.09 -0.56 -5.17
CA HIS A 34 21.02 -1.10 -6.52
C HIS A 34 22.39 -0.98 -7.21
N PRO A 35 22.87 -2.01 -7.95
CA PRO A 35 24.21 -2.00 -8.55
C PRO A 35 24.43 -0.88 -9.57
N ALA A 36 23.36 -0.42 -10.24
CA ALA A 36 23.41 0.71 -11.17
C ALA A 36 23.10 2.08 -10.52
N ALA A 37 23.05 2.16 -9.18
CA ALA A 37 22.84 3.43 -8.50
C ALA A 37 24.07 4.33 -8.64
N PRO A 38 23.89 5.64 -8.84
CA PRO A 38 25.00 6.59 -8.78
C PRO A 38 25.75 6.49 -7.44
N PRO A 39 27.09 6.64 -7.43
CA PRO A 39 27.93 6.39 -6.26
C PRO A 39 27.58 7.30 -5.06
N GLU A 40 26.98 8.45 -5.31
CA GLU A 40 26.55 9.41 -4.28
C GLU A 40 25.50 8.80 -3.33
N TYR A 41 24.64 7.90 -3.81
CA TYR A 41 23.52 7.36 -3.04
C TYR A 41 23.87 6.15 -2.17
N GLN A 42 25.06 5.56 -2.33
CA GLN A 42 25.47 4.37 -1.57
C GLN A 42 25.56 4.63 -0.05
N ARG A 43 25.91 5.86 0.34
CA ARG A 43 26.08 6.26 1.75
C ARG A 43 24.76 6.39 2.53
N VAL A 44 23.64 6.54 1.81
CA VAL A 44 22.31 6.74 2.42
C VAL A 44 21.77 5.42 2.99
N PHE A 45 22.08 4.31 2.33
CA PHE A 45 21.58 2.98 2.71
C PHE A 45 22.28 2.41 3.95
N THR A 46 23.56 2.72 4.16
CA THR A 46 24.32 2.26 5.36
C THR A 46 23.88 2.93 6.66
N ALA A 47 23.25 4.11 6.58
CA ALA A 47 22.81 4.86 7.76
C ALA A 47 21.41 4.47 8.25
N GLN A 48 20.62 3.75 7.44
CA GLN A 48 19.26 3.35 7.79
C GLN A 48 19.20 2.20 8.80
N ASP A 49 20.25 1.38 8.90
CA ASP A 49 20.29 0.23 9.83
C ASP A 49 20.24 0.66 11.31
N ALA A 50 20.78 1.84 11.64
CA ALA A 50 20.76 2.39 13.01
C ALA A 50 19.49 3.20 13.33
N SER A 51 18.77 3.69 12.32
CA SER A 51 17.61 4.58 12.48
C SER A 51 16.25 3.91 12.25
N THR A 52 16.21 2.62 11.91
CA THR A 52 14.96 1.82 11.91
C THR A 52 14.55 1.34 13.31
N GLN A 53 14.81 2.14 14.34
CA GLN A 53 13.87 2.20 15.45
C GLN A 53 12.72 3.08 14.96
N SER A 54 11.67 2.44 14.45
CA SER A 54 10.45 3.02 13.90
C SER A 54 10.13 4.42 14.43
N THR A 55 10.62 5.47 13.76
CA THR A 55 10.11 6.82 13.99
C THR A 55 8.83 6.94 13.18
N PRO A 56 7.67 7.19 13.81
CA PRO A 56 6.46 7.50 13.06
C PRO A 56 6.75 8.75 12.22
N SER A 57 6.48 8.67 10.92
CA SER A 57 6.52 9.81 10.02
C SER A 57 5.60 10.89 10.57
N THR A 58 6.16 11.97 11.11
CA THR A 58 5.42 13.18 11.45
C THR A 58 4.88 13.77 10.14
N PRO A 59 3.56 13.87 9.95
CA PRO A 59 3.03 14.61 8.82
C PRO A 59 3.37 16.09 9.02
N VAL A 60 3.88 16.73 7.96
CA VAL A 60 3.89 18.19 7.81
C VAL A 60 2.43 18.64 7.93
N SER A 61 2.06 19.10 9.12
CA SER A 61 0.78 19.76 9.37
C SER A 61 0.81 21.09 8.64
N LYS A 62 0.18 21.13 7.47
CA LYS A 62 -0.41 22.39 7.00
C LYS A 62 -1.60 22.66 7.90
N GLU A 63 -1.54 23.80 8.56
CA GLU A 63 -2.57 24.39 9.42
C GLU A 63 -3.98 24.17 8.84
N GLY A 64 -4.88 23.56 9.63
CA GLY A 64 -6.32 23.53 9.33
C GLY A 64 -6.97 22.15 9.42
N THR A 65 -7.58 21.87 10.57
CA THR A 65 -8.42 20.70 10.90
C THR A 65 -7.63 19.42 11.20
N THR A 66 -7.80 18.93 12.43
CA THR A 66 -7.26 17.67 12.96
C THR A 66 -7.69 16.47 12.13
N ALA A 67 -6.99 16.18 11.04
CA ALA A 67 -7.15 14.93 10.31
C ALA A 67 -6.48 13.81 11.12
N ALA A 68 -7.28 13.01 11.82
CA ALA A 68 -6.80 11.81 12.49
C ALA A 68 -6.17 10.88 11.44
N ALA A 69 -4.85 10.73 11.47
CA ALA A 69 -4.16 9.76 10.65
C ALA A 69 -4.45 8.36 11.22
N TYR A 70 -5.11 7.50 10.44
CA TYR A 70 -5.40 6.12 10.83
C TYR A 70 -4.17 5.24 10.64
N VAL A 71 -3.90 4.34 11.59
CA VAL A 71 -2.72 3.46 11.55
C VAL A 71 -2.96 2.32 10.56
N HIS A 72 -4.19 1.81 10.52
CA HIS A 72 -4.55 0.74 9.59
C HIS A 72 -5.64 1.18 8.62
N PHE A 73 -5.53 0.68 7.38
CA PHE A 73 -6.47 0.99 6.30
C PHE A 73 -7.92 0.69 6.70
N TRP A 74 -8.22 -0.35 7.47
CA TRP A 74 -9.60 -0.71 7.83
C TRP A 74 -10.20 0.13 8.97
N GLU A 75 -9.41 0.95 9.65
CA GLU A 75 -9.88 1.81 10.76
C GLU A 75 -10.52 3.10 10.25
N ALA A 76 -10.25 3.49 9.00
CA ALA A 76 -10.80 4.73 8.48
C ALA A 76 -12.33 4.63 8.30
N PRO A 77 -13.04 5.76 8.29
CA PRO A 77 -14.47 5.76 7.99
C PRO A 77 -14.78 5.32 6.56
N SER A 78 -15.91 4.62 6.38
CA SER A 78 -16.35 4.09 5.09
C SER A 78 -16.62 5.15 4.02
N HIS A 79 -16.89 6.40 4.41
CA HIS A 79 -17.08 7.52 3.49
C HIS A 79 -15.78 7.94 2.79
N ILE A 80 -14.62 7.54 3.31
CA ILE A 80 -13.31 7.85 2.69
C ILE A 80 -13.09 6.98 1.46
N TRP A 81 -13.58 5.74 1.47
CA TRP A 81 -13.39 4.79 0.36
C TRP A 81 -14.55 4.75 -0.62
N ARG A 82 -15.68 5.36 -0.26
CA ARG A 82 -16.86 5.45 -1.12
C ARG A 82 -16.91 6.83 -1.74
N PRO A 83 -16.44 7.00 -2.99
CA PRO A 83 -16.47 8.31 -3.64
C PRO A 83 -17.93 8.80 -3.69
N ARG A 84 -18.15 10.03 -3.22
CA ARG A 84 -19.49 10.65 -3.23
C ARG A 84 -19.98 10.91 -4.65
N VAL A 85 -19.05 11.12 -5.57
CA VAL A 85 -19.31 11.39 -6.98
C VAL A 85 -18.69 10.25 -7.79
N SER A 86 -19.53 9.52 -8.53
CA SER A 86 -19.09 8.37 -9.36
C SER A 86 -18.72 8.79 -10.79
N GLN A 87 -19.23 9.93 -11.25
CA GLN A 87 -19.02 10.44 -12.60
C GLN A 87 -18.51 11.88 -12.53
N LEU A 88 -17.33 12.12 -13.10
CA LEU A 88 -16.80 13.47 -13.27
C LEU A 88 -17.44 14.12 -14.48
N SER A 89 -17.74 15.42 -14.37
CA SER A 89 -18.15 16.22 -15.53
C SER A 89 -16.96 16.50 -16.44
N ASP A 90 -17.23 16.76 -17.73
CA ASP A 90 -16.18 17.04 -18.72
C ASP A 90 -15.29 18.22 -18.31
N LYS A 91 -15.88 19.26 -17.72
CA LYS A 91 -15.14 20.42 -17.21
C LYS A 91 -14.18 20.06 -16.07
N GLU A 92 -14.57 19.13 -15.18
CA GLU A 92 -13.70 18.66 -14.11
C GLU A 92 -12.57 17.78 -14.66
N MET A 93 -12.89 16.93 -15.65
CA MET A 93 -11.89 16.13 -16.35
C MET A 93 -10.88 17.03 -17.06
N ASP A 94 -11.32 18.06 -17.77
CA ASP A 94 -10.43 19.04 -18.43
C ASP A 94 -9.57 19.80 -17.42
N SER A 95 -10.11 20.16 -16.26
CA SER A 95 -9.35 20.83 -15.19
C SER A 95 -8.25 19.93 -14.61
N ILE A 96 -8.53 18.64 -14.43
CA ILE A 96 -7.54 17.65 -13.97
C ILE A 96 -6.48 17.40 -15.05
N MET A 97 -6.91 17.19 -16.29
CA MET A 97 -6.03 16.85 -17.42
C MET A 97 -5.16 18.02 -17.86
N SER A 98 -5.65 19.25 -17.73
CA SER A 98 -4.85 20.48 -17.96
C SER A 98 -3.88 20.79 -16.83
N GLY A 99 -3.89 20.00 -15.74
CA GLY A 99 -2.99 20.18 -14.61
C GLY A 99 -3.17 21.50 -13.87
N GLY A 100 -4.32 22.17 -14.03
CA GLY A 100 -4.59 23.49 -13.43
C GLY A 100 -3.73 24.63 -13.98
N ALA A 101 -3.07 24.44 -15.12
CA ALA A 101 -2.16 25.42 -15.73
C ALA A 101 -2.83 26.27 -16.83
N THR A 102 -4.16 26.34 -16.87
CA THR A 102 -4.88 27.29 -17.75
C THR A 102 -4.98 28.64 -17.05
N TRP A 103 -4.12 29.58 -17.43
CA TRP A 103 -4.22 31.02 -17.14
C TRP A 103 -4.38 31.79 -18.45
#